data_AF-A0A7S2KCQ0-F1
#
_entry.id   AF-A0A7S2KCQ0-F1
#
_cell.length_a   1.000
_cell.length_b   1.000
_cell.length_c   1.000
_cell.angle_alpha   90.00
_cell.angle_beta   90.00
_cell.angle_gamma   90.00
#
_symmetry.space_group_name_H-M   'P 1'
#
loop_
_entity.id
_entity.type
_entity.pdbx_description
1 polymer ?
#
loop_
_entity_poly.entity_id
_entity_poly.type
_entity_poly.pdbx_seq_one_letter_code
_entity_poly.pdbx_strand_id
1 'polypeptide(L)'
;ELHAPHGYELRCTPRVVYVSLPAGTCQLHSGVTSTTGDVFHDYLVLTLTQQDKQVYPNTAYEFGMSTINPSANGARNFWGLVLRNARREVVDASMTVDGYELTNYEIFVHSPLPSSTLPTVVNYVHLTLGFRKQLPAGVFGHLTIRAPATTKVLCQQFADVSGGGSAMAILPLDQSYGTYGTHSCQFQNTVTLHMSPTQPVSVGSYRLRVAVLNPGARANRDYWTVEFHAPDIAEGEGQAATANATSAAAAQADAAASTVGTDWRTRRA
;
A
#
# COMPACT_ATOMS: atom_id res chain seq x y z
N GLU A 1 -20.02 -3.71 1.83
CA GLU A 1 -19.30 -3.46 3.09
C GLU A 1 -17.95 -4.11 2.97
N LEU A 2 -16.90 -3.40 3.37
CA LEU A 2 -15.55 -3.93 3.42
C LEU A 2 -15.09 -3.94 4.87
N HIS A 3 -14.55 -5.08 5.27
CA HIS A 3 -14.03 -5.36 6.60
C HIS A 3 -12.52 -5.54 6.52
N ALA A 4 -11.80 -4.87 7.41
CA ALA A 4 -10.35 -4.99 7.53
C ALA A 4 -9.98 -5.91 8.70
N PRO A 5 -8.77 -6.50 8.67
CA PRO A 5 -8.23 -7.23 9.81
C PRO A 5 -8.06 -6.32 11.03
N HIS A 6 -8.02 -6.94 12.22
CA HIS A 6 -7.85 -6.21 13.47
C HIS A 6 -6.59 -5.31 13.46
N GLY A 7 -6.77 -4.06 13.89
CA GLY A 7 -5.71 -3.05 13.99
C GLY A 7 -5.53 -2.18 12.73
N TYR A 8 -6.07 -2.59 11.58
CA TYR A 8 -6.09 -1.72 10.40
C TYR A 8 -7.15 -0.63 10.57
N GLU A 9 -6.81 0.60 10.18
CA GLU A 9 -7.77 1.70 10.14
C GLU A 9 -8.24 1.92 8.70
N LEU A 10 -9.54 1.79 8.49
CA LEU A 10 -10.20 2.07 7.22
C LEU A 10 -10.56 3.55 7.11
N ARG A 11 -10.33 4.16 5.94
CA ARG A 11 -10.73 5.56 5.69
C ARG A 11 -11.28 5.75 4.30
N CYS A 12 -12.33 6.56 4.18
CA CYS A 12 -12.83 7.03 2.88
C CYS A 12 -11.91 8.07 2.22
N THR A 13 -11.17 8.82 3.04
CA THR A 13 -10.20 9.84 2.62
C THR A 13 -8.82 9.42 3.11
N PRO A 14 -7.79 9.38 2.24
CA PRO A 14 -7.70 10.14 0.99
C PRO A 14 -8.15 9.45 -0.30
N ARG A 15 -8.27 8.11 -0.39
CA ARG A 15 -8.50 7.43 -1.68
C ARG A 15 -9.32 6.14 -1.54
N VAL A 16 -10.64 6.25 -1.62
CA VAL A 16 -11.42 5.24 -2.37
C VAL A 16 -11.45 5.69 -3.81
N VAL A 17 -10.98 4.85 -4.73
CA VAL A 17 -10.91 5.13 -6.17
C VAL A 17 -11.77 4.11 -6.89
N TYR A 18 -12.78 4.57 -7.63
CA TYR A 18 -13.55 3.72 -8.52
C TYR A 18 -12.82 3.71 -9.86
N VAL A 19 -12.26 2.56 -10.26
CA VAL A 19 -11.39 2.44 -11.45
C VAL A 19 -12.25 2.16 -12.68
N SER A 20 -12.97 1.04 -12.68
CA SER A 20 -13.97 0.71 -13.71
C SER A 20 -15.40 0.77 -13.19
N LEU A 21 -15.56 0.91 -11.87
CA LEU A 21 -16.87 1.19 -11.28
C LEU A 21 -17.31 2.63 -11.56
N PRO A 22 -18.62 2.86 -11.75
CA PRO A 22 -19.16 4.22 -11.69
C PRO A 22 -18.80 4.89 -10.38
N ALA A 23 -18.66 6.22 -10.39
CA ALA A 23 -18.40 6.99 -9.18
C ALA A 23 -19.43 6.65 -8.10
N GLY A 24 -18.95 6.25 -6.93
CA GLY A 24 -19.77 5.86 -5.79
C GLY A 24 -19.61 6.81 -4.60
N THR A 25 -20.19 6.40 -3.47
CA THR A 25 -19.95 7.06 -2.18
C THR A 25 -19.28 6.10 -1.20
N CYS A 26 -18.45 6.65 -0.33
CA CYS A 26 -17.83 5.91 0.77
C CYS A 26 -18.29 6.50 2.09
N GLN A 27 -18.69 5.64 3.02
CA GLN A 27 -18.98 5.99 4.41
C GLN A 27 -18.23 5.05 5.35
N LEU A 28 -17.56 5.62 6.34
CA LEU A 28 -16.95 4.87 7.43
C LEU A 28 -18.01 4.63 8.52
N HIS A 29 -18.21 3.38 8.88
CA HIS A 29 -19.09 2.97 9.97
C HIS A 29 -18.28 2.19 10.99
N SER A 30 -18.50 2.47 12.26
CA SER A 30 -18.00 1.64 13.36
C SER A 30 -19.15 0.76 13.83
N GLY A 31 -18.88 -0.53 14.02
CA GLY A 31 -19.93 -1.47 14.40
C GLY A 31 -19.41 -2.67 15.17
N VAL A 32 -20.38 -3.39 15.75
CA VAL A 32 -20.16 -4.67 16.40
C VAL A 32 -20.83 -5.73 15.53
N THR A 33 -20.04 -6.59 14.89
CA THR A 33 -20.61 -7.66 14.05
C THR A 33 -20.96 -8.91 14.83
N SER A 34 -20.59 -8.97 16.11
CA SER A 34 -20.94 -10.08 16.99
C SER A 34 -22.16 -9.72 17.85
N THR A 35 -23.12 -10.64 17.92
CA THR A 35 -24.19 -10.59 18.92
C THR A 35 -23.67 -10.70 20.35
N THR A 36 -22.42 -11.15 20.55
CA THR A 36 -21.76 -11.21 21.86
C THR A 36 -21.16 -9.88 22.32
N GLY A 37 -21.10 -8.85 21.47
CA GLY A 37 -20.55 -7.54 21.87
C GLY A 37 -19.02 -7.40 21.69
N ASP A 38 -18.29 -8.49 21.47
CA ASP A 38 -16.84 -8.53 21.70
C ASP A 38 -15.96 -8.08 20.52
N VAL A 39 -16.54 -7.88 19.33
CA VAL A 39 -15.78 -7.52 18.12
C VAL A 39 -16.24 -6.18 17.59
N PHE A 40 -15.71 -5.11 18.17
CA PHE A 40 -15.73 -3.79 17.56
C PHE A 40 -14.77 -3.80 16.37
N HIS A 41 -15.29 -3.53 15.18
CA HIS A 41 -14.42 -3.24 14.04
C HIS A 41 -15.05 -2.20 13.13
N ASP A 42 -14.18 -1.39 12.55
CA ASP A 42 -14.57 -0.42 11.54
C ASP A 42 -14.78 -1.14 10.21
N TYR A 43 -15.83 -0.75 9.49
CA TYR A 43 -16.09 -1.24 8.14
C TYR A 43 -16.48 -0.07 7.22
N LEU A 44 -16.12 -0.21 5.95
CA LEU A 44 -16.49 0.77 4.92
C LEU A 44 -17.76 0.32 4.22
N VAL A 45 -18.76 1.20 4.20
CA VAL A 45 -19.89 1.07 3.30
C VAL A 45 -19.56 1.81 2.02
N LEU A 46 -19.36 1.04 0.96
CA LEU A 46 -19.15 1.54 -0.39
C LEU A 46 -20.46 1.40 -1.16
N THR A 47 -21.01 2.52 -1.60
CA THR A 47 -22.08 2.53 -2.58
C THR A 47 -21.43 2.39 -3.95
N LEU A 48 -21.60 1.24 -4.60
CA LEU A 48 -20.89 0.90 -5.84
C LEU A 48 -21.44 1.60 -7.09
N THR A 49 -22.66 2.16 -7.01
CA THR A 49 -23.30 2.90 -8.11
C THR A 49 -24.12 4.08 -7.59
N GLN A 50 -24.08 5.19 -8.32
CA GLN A 50 -25.09 6.24 -8.17
C GLN A 50 -26.43 5.79 -8.77
N GLN A 51 -27.54 6.40 -8.34
CA GLN A 51 -28.90 6.00 -8.76
C GLN A 51 -29.11 5.99 -10.28
N ASP A 52 -28.31 6.75 -11.03
CA ASP A 52 -28.37 6.91 -12.49
C ASP A 52 -27.35 6.04 -13.25
N LYS A 53 -26.52 5.26 -12.55
CA LYS A 53 -25.45 4.44 -13.16
C LYS A 53 -25.74 2.96 -13.01
N GLN A 54 -25.71 2.25 -14.13
CA GLN A 54 -25.94 0.81 -14.19
C GLN A 54 -24.62 0.06 -14.05
N VAL A 55 -24.66 -1.05 -13.32
CA VAL A 55 -23.64 -2.09 -13.30
C VAL A 55 -24.20 -3.25 -14.10
N TYR A 56 -23.42 -3.72 -15.07
CA TYR A 56 -23.85 -4.77 -15.99
C TYR A 56 -23.50 -6.14 -15.41
N PRO A 57 -24.39 -7.13 -15.56
CA PRO A 57 -24.08 -8.50 -15.16
C PRO A 57 -22.88 -9.01 -15.96
N ASN A 58 -22.12 -9.94 -15.36
CA ASN A 58 -20.94 -10.58 -15.96
C ASN A 58 -19.84 -9.59 -16.41
N THR A 59 -19.81 -8.38 -15.84
CA THR A 59 -18.75 -7.40 -16.09
C THR A 59 -17.83 -7.34 -14.88
N ALA A 60 -16.52 -7.39 -15.11
CA ALA A 60 -15.52 -7.22 -14.07
C ALA A 60 -15.38 -5.74 -13.70
N TYR A 61 -15.31 -5.49 -12.40
CA TYR A 61 -15.32 -4.15 -11.83
C TYR A 61 -14.19 -3.99 -10.82
N GLU A 62 -13.54 -2.83 -10.86
CA GLU A 62 -12.34 -2.54 -10.09
C GLU A 62 -12.55 -1.27 -9.27
N PHE A 63 -12.16 -1.35 -8.01
CA PHE A 63 -12.00 -0.22 -7.12
C PHE A 63 -10.78 -0.41 -6.23
N GLY A 64 -10.14 0.69 -5.87
CA GLY A 64 -9.02 0.75 -4.94
C GLY A 64 -9.42 1.43 -3.64
N MET A 65 -8.74 1.06 -2.57
CA MET A 65 -8.87 1.70 -1.26
C MET A 65 -7.50 1.90 -0.62
N SER A 66 -7.36 3.00 0.11
CA SER A 66 -6.23 3.21 1.01
C SER A 66 -6.60 2.82 2.43
N THR A 67 -5.73 2.07 3.09
CA THR A 67 -5.87 1.70 4.50
C THR A 67 -4.61 2.08 5.25
N ILE A 68 -4.72 2.23 6.57
CA ILE A 68 -3.56 2.52 7.42
C ILE A 68 -3.13 1.22 8.07
N ASN A 69 -1.84 0.92 7.93
CA ASN A 69 -1.24 -0.27 8.53
C ASN A 69 -1.35 -0.23 10.06
N PRO A 70 -1.59 -1.38 10.71
CA PRO A 70 -1.62 -1.46 12.16
C PRO A 70 -0.23 -1.21 12.73
N SER A 71 -0.19 -0.71 13.97
CA SER A 71 1.07 -0.55 14.71
C SER A 71 1.71 -1.88 15.14
N ALA A 72 0.94 -2.97 15.13
CA ALA A 72 1.38 -4.33 15.40
C ALA A 72 0.71 -5.30 14.43
N ASN A 73 1.43 -6.34 13.99
CA ASN A 73 0.85 -7.35 13.10
C ASN A 73 -0.26 -8.12 13.85
N GLY A 74 -1.48 -8.11 13.29
CA GLY A 74 -2.55 -8.96 13.78
C GLY A 74 -2.23 -10.44 13.54
N ALA A 75 -2.69 -11.31 14.44
CA ALA A 75 -2.55 -12.77 14.29
C ALA A 75 -3.30 -13.32 13.07
N ARG A 76 -4.22 -12.54 12.49
CA ARG A 76 -5.03 -12.87 11.32
C ARG A 76 -5.07 -11.68 10.38
N ASN A 77 -4.80 -11.91 9.10
CA ASN A 77 -4.83 -10.89 8.03
C ASN A 77 -5.88 -11.29 6.97
N PHE A 78 -7.16 -11.28 7.35
CA PHE A 78 -8.25 -11.58 6.42
C PHE A 78 -9.04 -10.32 6.13
N TRP A 79 -9.25 -10.06 4.84
CA TRP A 79 -10.13 -9.02 4.34
C TRP A 79 -11.49 -9.63 4.01
N GLY A 80 -12.55 -8.91 4.33
CA GLY A 80 -13.92 -9.33 4.04
C GLY A 80 -14.65 -8.34 3.14
N LEU A 81 -15.42 -8.85 2.19
CA LEU A 81 -16.35 -8.09 1.37
C LEU A 81 -17.75 -8.69 1.52
N VAL A 82 -18.71 -7.87 1.93
CA VAL A 82 -20.13 -8.22 1.99
C VAL A 82 -20.89 -7.35 1.00
N LEU A 83 -21.54 -7.97 0.02
CA LEU A 83 -22.39 -7.32 -0.95
C LEU A 83 -23.83 -7.31 -0.45
N ARG A 84 -24.45 -6.14 -0.45
CA ARG A 84 -25.85 -5.96 -0.05
C ARG A 84 -26.68 -5.36 -1.17
N ASN A 85 -27.94 -5.77 -1.25
CA ASN A 85 -28.90 -5.13 -2.15
C ASN A 85 -29.46 -3.82 -1.55
N ALA A 86 -30.33 -3.14 -2.30
CA ALA A 86 -30.97 -1.90 -1.86
C ALA A 86 -31.84 -2.06 -0.59
N ARG A 87 -32.27 -3.29 -0.26
CA ARG A 87 -33.00 -3.63 0.97
C ARG A 87 -32.08 -3.98 2.14
N ARG A 88 -30.76 -3.85 1.96
CA ARG A 88 -29.70 -4.23 2.92
C ARG A 88 -29.60 -5.73 3.19
N GLU A 89 -30.23 -6.55 2.37
CA GLU A 89 -30.10 -8.01 2.44
C GLU A 89 -28.73 -8.40 1.87
N VAL A 90 -28.07 -9.37 2.49
CA VAL A 90 -26.78 -9.90 2.02
C VAL A 90 -27.03 -10.72 0.77
N VAL A 91 -26.43 -10.31 -0.35
CA VAL A 91 -26.50 -11.01 -1.63
C VAL A 91 -25.34 -11.99 -1.77
N ASP A 92 -24.17 -11.56 -1.32
CA ASP A 92 -22.95 -12.35 -1.32
C ASP A 92 -22.02 -11.86 -0.21
N ALA A 93 -21.18 -12.75 0.31
CA ALA A 93 -20.19 -12.41 1.32
C ALA A 93 -18.98 -13.32 1.18
N SER A 94 -17.82 -12.72 0.92
CA SER A 94 -16.53 -13.39 1.05
C SER A 94 -15.81 -12.78 2.25
N MET A 95 -15.63 -13.58 3.30
CA MET A 95 -14.90 -13.16 4.51
C MET A 95 -13.39 -13.45 4.42
N THR A 96 -12.96 -14.02 3.30
CA THR A 96 -11.57 -14.37 3.00
C THR A 96 -11.30 -13.96 1.56
N VAL A 97 -11.11 -12.67 1.34
CA VAL A 97 -10.41 -12.21 0.15
C VAL A 97 -8.94 -12.55 0.38
N ASP A 98 -8.35 -13.36 -0.51
CA ASP A 98 -6.93 -13.69 -0.44
C ASP A 98 -6.15 -12.40 -0.27
N GLY A 99 -5.44 -12.32 0.85
CA GLY A 99 -4.78 -11.10 1.25
C GLY A 99 -3.71 -10.75 0.22
N TYR A 100 -3.67 -9.49 -0.17
CA TYR A 100 -2.37 -8.93 -0.53
C TYR A 100 -1.44 -9.20 0.64
N GLU A 101 -0.20 -9.64 0.38
CA GLU A 101 0.85 -9.63 1.40
C GLU A 101 1.04 -8.16 1.82
N LEU A 102 0.30 -7.74 2.85
CA LEU A 102 0.40 -6.41 3.40
C LEU A 102 1.71 -6.37 4.17
N THR A 103 2.76 -6.04 3.45
CA THR A 103 4.11 -6.01 4.01
C THR A 103 4.17 -4.84 4.98
N ASN A 104 4.19 -5.15 6.28
CA ASN A 104 4.48 -4.17 7.29
C ASN A 104 5.98 -3.83 7.24
N TYR A 105 6.30 -2.78 6.50
CA TYR A 105 7.65 -2.26 6.39
C TYR A 105 8.14 -1.50 7.65
N GLU A 106 7.27 -1.34 8.66
CA GLU A 106 7.51 -0.58 9.90
C GLU A 106 8.16 0.78 9.63
N ILE A 107 7.57 1.51 8.69
CA ILE A 107 8.01 2.84 8.27
C ILE A 107 7.21 3.89 9.02
N PHE A 108 7.92 4.87 9.58
CA PHE A 108 7.33 5.98 10.31
C PHE A 108 7.72 7.30 9.66
N VAL A 109 6.73 8.15 9.36
CA VAL A 109 6.97 9.54 8.97
C VAL A 109 6.90 10.39 10.23
N HIS A 110 8.04 10.87 10.72
CA HIS A 110 8.10 11.54 12.02
C HIS A 110 7.57 12.98 11.99
N SER A 111 7.90 13.77 10.96
CA SER A 111 7.34 15.10 10.77
C SER A 111 7.80 15.71 9.44
N PRO A 112 6.93 16.39 8.67
CA PRO A 112 7.32 17.41 7.71
C PRO A 112 7.41 18.79 8.42
N LEU A 113 8.62 19.34 8.56
CA LEU A 113 8.83 20.67 9.16
C LEU A 113 9.19 21.71 8.10
N PRO A 114 8.40 22.79 7.91
CA PRO A 114 8.73 23.88 7.01
C PRO A 114 9.74 24.85 7.64
N SER A 115 10.68 25.36 6.83
CA SER A 115 11.62 26.42 7.23
C SER A 115 11.01 27.84 7.30
N SER A 116 9.92 28.11 6.57
CA SER A 116 9.18 29.38 6.55
C SER A 116 7.73 29.17 6.16
N THR A 117 6.81 30.06 6.56
CA THR A 117 5.38 30.00 6.19
C THR A 117 4.96 31.13 5.25
N LEU A 118 5.89 31.99 4.79
CA LEU A 118 5.55 33.09 3.90
C LEU A 118 5.11 32.58 2.51
N PRO A 119 3.99 33.10 1.95
CA PRO A 119 3.49 32.66 0.65
C PRO A 119 4.45 33.05 -0.46
N THR A 120 4.53 32.25 -1.52
CA THR A 120 5.35 32.50 -2.72
C THR A 120 6.87 32.61 -2.48
N VAL A 121 7.33 32.24 -1.28
CA VAL A 121 8.75 32.14 -0.94
C VAL A 121 9.20 30.69 -1.03
N VAL A 122 10.44 30.48 -1.46
CA VAL A 122 11.09 29.16 -1.42
C VAL A 122 11.25 28.73 0.03
N ASN A 123 10.80 27.52 0.32
CA ASN A 123 10.77 26.93 1.62
C ASN A 123 11.33 25.50 1.54
N TYR A 124 11.96 25.03 2.61
CA TYR A 124 12.40 23.65 2.72
C TYR A 124 11.51 22.90 3.69
N VAL A 125 10.99 21.75 3.24
CA VAL A 125 10.29 20.79 4.07
C VAL A 125 11.24 19.67 4.40
N HIS A 126 11.53 19.51 5.68
CA HIS A 126 12.33 18.40 6.21
C HIS A 126 11.41 17.25 6.57
N LEU A 127 11.54 16.13 5.86
CA LEU A 127 10.81 14.88 6.09
C LEU A 127 11.76 13.88 6.73
N THR A 128 11.36 13.28 7.86
CA THR A 128 12.13 12.19 8.49
C THR A 128 11.39 10.87 8.34
N LEU A 129 12.00 9.92 7.63
CA LEU A 129 11.54 8.54 7.45
C LEU A 129 12.31 7.62 8.39
N GLY A 130 11.61 6.92 9.29
CA GLY A 130 12.20 5.91 10.16
C GLY A 130 11.85 4.50 9.67
N PHE A 131 12.85 3.65 9.47
CA PHE A 131 12.69 2.23 9.16
C PHE A 131 13.10 1.42 10.39
N ARG A 132 12.18 0.65 10.96
CA ARG A 132 12.49 -0.25 12.11
C ARG A 132 12.93 -1.64 11.69
N LYS A 133 12.65 -2.01 10.43
CA LYS A 133 13.08 -3.27 9.81
C LYS A 133 13.92 -2.97 8.58
N GLN A 134 14.91 -3.82 8.35
CA GLN A 134 15.65 -3.79 7.09
C GLN A 134 14.71 -4.25 5.98
N LEU A 135 14.63 -3.47 4.91
CA LEU A 135 13.84 -3.82 3.74
C LEU A 135 14.77 -4.43 2.70
N PRO A 136 14.49 -5.66 2.22
CA PRO A 136 15.29 -6.27 1.16
C PRO A 136 15.35 -5.40 -0.10
N ALA A 137 16.42 -5.58 -0.87
CA ALA A 137 16.57 -4.90 -2.15
C ALA A 137 15.43 -5.30 -3.11
N GLY A 138 14.96 -4.35 -3.92
CA GLY A 138 13.93 -4.59 -4.94
C GLY A 138 12.49 -4.71 -4.43
N VAL A 139 12.26 -4.56 -3.13
CA VAL A 139 10.89 -4.69 -2.54
C VAL A 139 9.95 -3.56 -2.96
N PHE A 140 10.48 -2.35 -3.17
CA PHE A 140 9.76 -1.23 -3.76
C PHE A 140 10.72 -0.46 -4.66
N GLY A 141 10.25 -0.07 -5.85
CA GLY A 141 11.07 0.64 -6.83
C GLY A 141 11.00 2.14 -6.68
N HIS A 142 9.89 2.67 -6.17
CA HIS A 142 9.71 4.11 -6.07
C HIS A 142 9.08 4.54 -4.75
N LEU A 143 9.51 5.70 -4.26
CA LEU A 143 8.92 6.40 -3.12
C LEU A 143 8.47 7.78 -3.58
N THR A 144 7.17 8.02 -3.65
CA THR A 144 6.61 9.31 -4.04
C THR A 144 6.20 10.12 -2.83
N ILE A 145 6.82 11.27 -2.65
CA ILE A 145 6.39 12.30 -1.70
C ILE A 145 5.47 13.27 -2.46
N ARG A 146 4.27 13.48 -1.93
CA ARG A 146 3.26 14.34 -2.52
C ARG A 146 2.84 15.42 -1.55
N ALA A 147 3.06 16.66 -1.96
CA ALA A 147 2.62 17.86 -1.26
C ALA A 147 1.13 18.15 -1.54
N PRO A 148 0.49 19.05 -0.78
CA PRO A 148 -0.82 19.59 -1.14
C PRO A 148 -0.84 20.13 -2.57
N ALA A 149 -1.98 20.05 -3.26
CA ALA A 149 -2.08 20.41 -4.68
C ALA A 149 -1.73 21.87 -5.00
N THR A 150 -1.85 22.78 -4.03
CA THR A 150 -1.46 24.18 -4.19
C THR A 150 0.04 24.42 -4.02
N THR A 151 0.77 23.47 -3.41
CA THR A 151 2.21 23.58 -3.14
C THR A 151 3.00 23.10 -4.35
N LYS A 152 3.95 23.90 -4.82
CA LYS A 152 4.83 23.52 -5.92
C LYS A 152 6.14 22.98 -5.38
N VAL A 153 6.49 21.74 -5.72
CA VAL A 153 7.78 21.14 -5.41
C VAL A 153 8.83 21.64 -6.42
N LEU A 154 9.98 22.04 -5.90
CA LEU A 154 11.14 22.44 -6.70
C LEU A 154 12.05 21.23 -6.85
N CYS A 155 11.75 20.40 -7.85
CA CYS A 155 12.38 19.09 -8.04
C CYS A 155 13.91 19.12 -7.94
N GLN A 156 14.55 20.07 -8.62
CA GLN A 156 16.01 20.27 -8.67
C GLN A 156 16.67 20.50 -7.31
N GLN A 157 15.91 20.85 -6.29
CA GLN A 157 16.40 21.18 -4.96
C GLN A 157 15.98 20.14 -3.90
N PHE A 158 15.74 18.91 -4.34
CA PHE A 158 15.69 17.76 -3.44
C PHE A 158 17.10 17.41 -2.94
N ALA A 159 17.21 17.02 -1.67
CA ALA A 159 18.41 16.44 -1.12
C ALA A 159 18.07 15.39 -0.07
N ASP A 160 18.74 14.24 -0.15
CA ASP A 160 18.89 13.38 1.01
C ASP A 160 20.00 13.97 1.90
N VAL A 161 19.61 14.49 3.06
CA VAL A 161 20.53 15.06 4.06
C VAL A 161 20.76 14.10 5.23
N SER A 162 20.39 12.84 5.05
CA SER A 162 20.73 11.77 5.97
C SER A 162 22.23 11.62 6.07
N GLY A 163 22.72 11.34 7.27
CA GLY A 163 24.13 11.05 7.47
C GLY A 163 25.08 12.24 7.25
N GLY A 164 24.75 13.45 7.76
CA GLY A 164 25.63 14.62 7.80
C GLY A 164 26.98 14.37 8.52
N GLY A 165 27.84 13.55 7.92
CA GLY A 165 29.10 13.01 8.44
C GLY A 165 29.36 11.51 8.17
N SER A 166 28.36 10.69 7.79
CA SER A 166 28.54 9.25 7.52
C SER A 166 27.66 8.78 6.37
N ALA A 167 28.28 8.26 5.30
CA ALA A 167 27.62 7.75 4.10
C ALA A 167 26.71 6.53 4.35
N MET A 168 26.80 5.89 5.52
CA MET A 168 26.08 4.66 5.87
C MET A 168 24.58 4.86 6.16
N ALA A 169 24.08 6.11 6.18
CA ALA A 169 22.71 6.43 6.54
C ALA A 169 21.91 7.08 5.40
N ILE A 170 22.38 7.04 4.16
CA ILE A 170 21.69 7.62 2.98
C ILE A 170 20.70 6.60 2.42
N LEU A 171 19.52 7.04 1.98
CA LEU A 171 18.55 6.17 1.30
C LEU A 171 19.21 5.60 0.04
N PRO A 172 19.13 4.28 -0.21
CA PRO A 172 19.72 3.68 -1.39
C PRO A 172 18.86 4.06 -2.61
N LEU A 173 19.22 5.17 -3.25
CA LEU A 173 18.57 5.65 -4.47
C LEU A 173 19.36 5.18 -5.70
N ASP A 174 18.64 4.80 -6.75
CA ASP A 174 19.24 4.51 -8.05
C ASP A 174 19.71 5.82 -8.69
N GLN A 175 21.02 5.96 -8.92
CA GLN A 175 21.63 7.17 -9.50
C GLN A 175 21.51 7.23 -11.03
N SER A 176 21.06 6.15 -11.66
CA SER A 176 20.89 6.04 -13.10
C SER A 176 19.45 6.31 -13.56
N TYR A 177 18.52 6.49 -12.63
CA TYR A 177 17.09 6.57 -12.91
C TYR A 177 16.48 7.92 -12.49
N GLY A 178 15.71 8.50 -13.39
CA GLY A 178 14.99 9.75 -13.16
C GLY A 178 15.69 10.98 -13.73
N THR A 179 14.93 12.05 -13.92
CA THR A 179 15.39 13.26 -14.61
C THR A 179 16.55 13.97 -13.89
N TYR A 180 16.67 13.78 -12.57
CA TYR A 180 17.72 14.37 -11.74
C TYR A 180 18.65 13.32 -11.12
N GLY A 181 18.80 12.17 -11.78
CA GLY A 181 19.70 11.09 -11.40
C GLY A 181 19.14 10.14 -10.35
N THR A 182 18.50 10.66 -9.28
CA THR A 182 17.95 9.84 -8.19
C THR A 182 16.45 9.97 -7.99
N HIS A 183 15.84 10.95 -8.67
CA HIS A 183 14.44 11.29 -8.51
C HIS A 183 13.89 12.00 -9.75
N SER A 184 12.57 12.04 -9.84
CA SER A 184 11.82 12.73 -10.87
C SER A 184 10.59 13.42 -10.26
N CYS A 185 9.98 14.34 -10.98
CA CYS A 185 8.74 15.01 -10.55
C CYS A 185 7.72 14.98 -11.67
N GLN A 186 6.86 13.95 -11.65
CA GLN A 186 5.81 13.77 -12.64
C GLN A 186 4.73 14.85 -12.55
N PHE A 187 4.45 15.35 -11.35
CA PHE A 187 3.50 16.42 -11.09
C PHE A 187 4.16 17.59 -10.37
N GLN A 188 3.56 18.77 -10.48
CA GLN A 188 4.10 20.00 -9.88
C GLN A 188 4.22 19.92 -8.35
N ASN A 189 3.46 19.05 -7.70
CA ASN A 189 3.42 18.89 -6.25
C ASN A 189 4.00 17.55 -5.77
N THR A 190 4.73 16.81 -6.62
CA THR A 190 5.29 15.51 -6.26
C THR A 190 6.79 15.46 -6.50
N VAL A 191 7.47 14.64 -5.71
CA VAL A 191 8.82 14.14 -6.01
C VAL A 191 8.81 12.63 -5.80
N THR A 192 9.28 11.90 -6.82
CA THR A 192 9.37 10.45 -6.83
C THR A 192 10.83 10.08 -6.77
N LEU A 193 11.23 9.41 -5.69
CA LEU A 193 12.57 8.89 -5.46
C LEU A 193 12.65 7.49 -6.05
N HIS A 194 13.70 7.23 -6.80
CA HIS A 194 13.92 5.94 -7.43
C HIS A 194 14.85 5.11 -6.55
N MET A 195 14.33 4.01 -6.03
CA MET A 195 15.03 3.16 -5.08
C MET A 195 15.98 2.23 -5.83
N SER A 196 17.15 1.96 -5.25
CA SER A 196 18.10 1.02 -5.82
C SER A 196 17.53 -0.41 -5.80
N PRO A 197 17.51 -1.12 -6.94
CA PRO A 197 17.02 -2.50 -6.98
C PRO A 197 18.01 -3.49 -6.35
N THR A 198 19.26 -3.10 -6.12
CA THR A 198 20.34 -3.98 -5.65
C THR A 198 20.75 -3.74 -4.20
N GLN A 199 20.32 -2.63 -3.59
CA GLN A 199 20.70 -2.28 -2.23
C GLN A 199 19.50 -2.32 -1.28
N PRO A 200 19.62 -2.97 -0.11
CA PRO A 200 18.55 -2.98 0.87
C PRO A 200 18.46 -1.63 1.61
N VAL A 201 17.26 -1.28 2.08
CA VAL A 201 17.09 -0.15 2.99
C VAL A 201 17.38 -0.62 4.41
N SER A 202 18.39 -0.02 5.04
CA SER A 202 18.80 -0.38 6.39
C SER A 202 17.86 0.18 7.45
N VAL A 203 17.88 -0.44 8.64
CA VAL A 203 17.20 0.11 9.83
C VAL A 203 17.84 1.46 10.15
N GLY A 204 17.02 2.50 10.31
CA GLY A 204 17.56 3.83 10.54
C GLY A 204 16.55 4.96 10.35
N SER A 205 17.04 6.18 10.48
CA SER A 205 16.28 7.41 10.26
C SER A 205 16.92 8.21 9.14
N TYR A 206 16.13 8.43 8.09
CA TYR A 206 16.53 9.13 6.88
C TYR A 206 15.85 10.49 6.83
N ARG A 207 16.64 11.55 6.65
CA ARG A 207 16.21 12.94 6.60
C ARG A 207 16.26 13.43 5.16
N LEU A 208 15.09 13.63 4.60
CA LEU A 208 14.92 14.17 3.26
C LEU A 208 14.58 15.64 3.35
N ARG A 209 15.16 16.45 2.47
CA ARG A 209 14.86 17.87 2.33
C ARG A 209 14.25 18.10 0.96
N VAL A 210 13.00 18.55 0.95
CA VAL A 210 12.26 18.88 -0.27
C VAL A 210 12.09 20.40 -0.32
N ALA A 211 12.62 21.03 -1.35
CA ALA A 211 12.34 22.44 -1.60
C ALA A 211 10.94 22.60 -2.22
N VAL A 212 10.19 23.56 -1.73
CA VAL A 212 8.85 23.91 -2.21
C VAL A 212 8.70 25.40 -2.34
N LEU A 213 7.81 25.82 -3.24
CA LEU A 213 7.26 27.17 -3.23
C LEU A 213 5.99 27.14 -2.39
N ASN A 214 5.99 27.88 -1.29
CA ASN A 214 4.82 27.98 -0.42
C ASN A 214 3.61 28.48 -1.21
N PRO A 215 2.45 27.85 -1.07
CA PRO A 215 1.28 28.25 -1.83
C PRO A 215 0.78 29.63 -1.36
N GLY A 216 0.29 30.44 -2.30
CA GLY A 216 -0.41 31.69 -1.97
C GLY A 216 -1.82 31.47 -1.38
N ALA A 217 -2.37 30.27 -1.54
CA ALA A 217 -3.66 29.87 -1.00
C ALA A 217 -3.63 28.45 -0.46
N ARG A 218 -4.35 28.20 0.64
CA ARG A 218 -4.43 26.89 1.27
C ARG A 218 -5.18 25.91 0.37
N ALA A 219 -4.68 24.68 0.25
CA ALA A 219 -5.40 23.62 -0.45
C ALA A 219 -6.62 23.15 0.37
N ASN A 220 -7.68 22.73 -0.31
CA ASN A 220 -8.81 22.03 0.34
C ASN A 220 -8.35 20.74 1.05
N ARG A 221 -7.25 20.15 0.58
CA ARG A 221 -6.58 18.98 1.17
C ARG A 221 -5.14 19.36 1.49
N ASP A 222 -4.93 19.77 2.72
CA ASP A 222 -3.66 20.33 3.22
C ASP A 222 -2.89 19.29 4.04
N TYR A 223 -2.50 18.20 3.37
CA TYR A 223 -1.68 17.14 3.96
C TYR A 223 -0.63 16.66 2.95
N TRP A 224 0.46 16.11 3.48
CA TRP A 224 1.49 15.44 2.71
C TRP A 224 1.23 13.94 2.68
N THR A 225 1.55 13.27 1.58
CA THR A 225 1.53 11.80 1.49
C THR A 225 2.90 11.26 1.07
N VAL A 226 3.23 10.08 1.58
CA VAL A 226 4.35 9.27 1.12
C VAL A 226 3.76 7.97 0.60
N GLU A 227 3.97 7.72 -0.68
CA GLU A 227 3.42 6.58 -1.42
C GLU A 227 4.59 5.68 -1.83
N PHE A 228 4.48 4.39 -1.56
CA PHE A 228 5.46 3.38 -1.97
C PHE A 228 4.91 2.64 -3.18
N HIS A 229 5.71 2.50 -4.22
CA HIS A 229 5.32 1.81 -5.44
C HIS A 229 6.20 0.59 -5.64
N ALA A 230 5.58 -0.47 -6.15
CA ALA A 230 6.28 -1.68 -6.58
C ALA A 230 7.38 -1.32 -7.61
N PRO A 231 8.43 -2.15 -7.73
CA PRO A 231 9.40 -2.01 -8.81
C PRO A 231 8.72 -2.03 -10.18
N ASP A 232 9.27 -1.27 -11.12
CA ASP A 232 8.88 -1.37 -12.52
C ASP A 232 9.21 -2.79 -12.98
N ILE A 233 8.19 -3.64 -13.13
CA ILE A 233 8.38 -4.96 -13.69
C ILE A 233 8.72 -4.73 -15.16
N ALA A 234 9.98 -4.95 -15.55
CA ALA A 234 10.31 -5.06 -16.96
C ALA A 234 9.42 -6.17 -17.54
N GLU A 235 8.64 -5.87 -18.58
CA GLU A 235 7.71 -6.80 -19.25
C GLU A 235 8.38 -8.05 -19.90
N GLY A 236 9.58 -8.45 -19.46
CA GLY A 236 10.37 -9.55 -20.02
C GLY A 236 10.61 -10.77 -19.11
N GLU A 237 10.31 -10.72 -17.81
CA GLU A 237 10.69 -11.82 -16.88
C GLU A 237 9.51 -12.45 -16.10
N GLY A 238 8.28 -12.22 -16.55
CA GLY A 238 7.05 -12.77 -15.93
C GLY A 238 6.79 -14.26 -16.14
N GLN A 239 7.70 -15.02 -16.76
CA GLN A 239 7.53 -16.46 -17.00
C GLN A 239 8.47 -17.38 -16.20
N ALA A 240 9.42 -16.83 -15.42
CA ALA A 240 10.35 -17.66 -14.65
C ALA A 240 9.94 -17.89 -13.18
N ALA A 241 9.17 -16.97 -12.57
CA ALA A 241 8.84 -17.04 -11.14
C ALA A 241 7.69 -18.01 -10.81
N THR A 242 6.81 -18.31 -11.76
CA THR A 242 5.67 -19.25 -11.58
C THR A 242 6.02 -20.72 -11.87
N ALA A 243 7.21 -21.02 -12.39
CA ALA A 243 7.62 -22.40 -12.70
C ALA A 243 8.22 -23.17 -11.48
N ASN A 244 8.66 -22.47 -10.43
CA ASN A 244 9.24 -23.12 -9.25
C ASN A 244 8.21 -23.45 -8.15
N ALA A 245 7.01 -22.87 -8.19
CA ALA A 245 5.94 -23.20 -7.24
C ALA A 245 5.16 -24.46 -7.63
N THR A 246 5.08 -24.78 -8.93
CA THR A 246 4.38 -25.97 -9.44
C THR A 246 5.24 -27.23 -9.42
N SER A 247 6.57 -27.12 -9.55
CA SER A 247 7.47 -28.27 -9.49
C SER A 247 7.71 -28.79 -8.06
N ALA A 248 7.67 -27.91 -7.05
CA ALA A 248 7.72 -28.31 -5.64
C ALA A 248 6.42 -29.01 -5.18
N ALA A 249 5.25 -28.54 -5.65
CA ALA A 249 3.97 -29.17 -5.33
C ALA A 249 3.81 -30.56 -6.00
N ALA A 250 4.35 -30.76 -7.21
CA ALA A 250 4.34 -32.06 -7.88
C ALA A 250 5.27 -33.09 -7.20
N ALA A 251 6.45 -32.66 -6.75
CA ALA A 251 7.39 -33.56 -6.05
C ALA A 251 6.89 -34.00 -4.66
N GLN A 252 6.01 -33.21 -4.03
CA GLN A 252 5.43 -33.54 -2.72
C GLN A 252 4.13 -34.35 -2.81
N ALA A 253 3.44 -34.32 -3.96
CA ALA A 253 2.29 -35.18 -4.24
C ALA A 253 2.69 -36.63 -4.58
N ASP A 254 3.82 -36.83 -5.28
CA ASP A 254 4.31 -38.18 -5.61
C ASP A 254 4.95 -38.91 -4.40
N ALA A 255 5.48 -38.18 -3.42
CA ALA A 255 6.04 -38.80 -2.21
C ALA A 255 4.96 -39.30 -1.22
N ALA A 256 3.74 -38.73 -1.27
CA ALA A 256 2.63 -39.12 -0.41
C ALA A 256 1.81 -40.31 -0.96
N ALA A 257 1.95 -40.66 -2.24
CA ALA A 257 1.25 -41.78 -2.87
C ALA A 257 2.01 -43.12 -2.76
N SER A 258 3.25 -43.13 -2.27
CA SER A 258 4.11 -44.33 -2.23
C SER A 258 4.11 -45.10 -0.89
N THR A 259 3.29 -44.73 0.10
CA THR A 259 3.33 -45.38 1.44
C THR A 259 2.00 -45.97 1.94
N VAL A 260 1.00 -46.16 1.09
CA VAL A 260 -0.22 -46.89 1.47
C VAL A 260 -0.42 -48.10 0.56
N GLY A 261 0.19 -49.21 0.95
CA GLY A 261 -0.07 -50.52 0.37
C GLY A 261 0.51 -51.63 1.22
N THR A 262 -0.28 -52.21 2.14
CA THR A 262 -0.36 -53.67 2.42
C THR A 262 -1.37 -53.98 3.54
N ASP A 263 -2.60 -54.28 3.11
CA ASP A 263 -3.37 -55.50 3.38
C ASP A 263 -3.38 -56.13 4.80
N TRP A 264 -4.56 -56.22 5.43
CA TRP A 264 -4.77 -57.03 6.66
C TRP A 264 -6.17 -57.68 6.78
N ARG A 265 -6.93 -57.85 5.70
CA ARG A 265 -8.26 -58.51 5.79
C ARG A 265 -8.43 -59.68 4.83
N THR A 266 -7.82 -60.81 5.18
CA THR A 266 -8.39 -62.15 4.98
C THR A 266 -7.85 -63.13 6.02
N ARG A 267 -8.68 -63.51 6.99
CA ARG A 267 -8.68 -64.88 7.57
C ARG A 267 -10.12 -65.27 7.87
N ARG A 268 -10.66 -66.19 7.06
CA ARG A 268 -11.76 -67.07 7.46
C ARG A 268 -11.16 -68.30 8.12
N ALA A 269 -11.71 -68.67 9.26
CA ALA A 269 -12.13 -70.03 9.60
C ALA A 269 -13.42 -69.86 10.41
#